data_AF-A0A936KTF8-F1
#
_entry.id   AF-A0A936KTF8-F1
#
_cell.length_a   1.000
_cell.length_b   1.000
_cell.length_c   1.000
_cell.angle_alpha   90.00
_cell.angle_beta   90.00
_cell.angle_gamma   90.00
#
_symmetry.space_group_name_H-M   'P 1'
#
loop_
_entity.id
_entity.type
_entity.pdbx_description
1 polymer ?
#
loop_
_entity_poly.entity_id
_entity_poly.type
_entity_poly.pdbx_seq_one_letter_code
_entity_poly.pdbx_strand_id
1 'polypeptide(L)'
;MSKSKQVMFKYVVFLTVFICYLTLSSYSQDIDFRTLSVDAGLSNFVVNDIAQDNNGFIWIATEYGLNKYDGQNFKIYDKLHYPKLLNNWINCIYVDKNNKIWLGTNGSGLIKFDPLLESFEVYSSHQNSPDSLKDNVIKDICADDKNNLWIATSNGLFKFSIAEKKFKTFINEKIKRTLFLIILLTKYCSTLKVGFG
;
A
#
# COMPACT_ATOMS: atom_id res chain seq x y z
N MET A 1 41.46 -53.08 -2.91
CA MET A 1 41.71 -51.68 -2.51
C MET A 1 42.64 -51.68 -1.31
N SER A 2 43.74 -50.91 -1.29
CA SER A 2 44.70 -50.95 -0.17
C SER A 2 44.05 -50.45 1.13
N LYS A 3 44.50 -50.96 2.28
CA LYS A 3 44.05 -50.54 3.61
C LYS A 3 44.14 -49.01 3.79
N SER A 4 45.15 -48.38 3.17
CA SER A 4 45.30 -46.92 3.12
C SER A 4 44.16 -46.19 2.41
N LYS A 5 43.67 -46.70 1.26
CA LYS A 5 42.57 -46.09 0.51
C LYS A 5 41.24 -46.16 1.25
N GLN A 6 40.99 -47.24 2.00
CA GLN A 6 39.79 -47.38 2.83
C GLN A 6 39.78 -46.40 4.02
N VAL A 7 40.94 -46.18 4.64
CA VAL A 7 41.09 -45.20 5.72
C VAL A 7 40.86 -43.78 5.19
N MET A 8 41.49 -43.43 4.06
CA MET A 8 41.28 -42.12 3.41
C MET A 8 39.83 -41.86 3.04
N PHE A 9 39.11 -42.87 2.52
CA PHE A 9 37.70 -42.73 2.18
C PHE A 9 36.82 -42.43 3.40
N LYS A 10 37.08 -43.06 4.55
CA LYS A 10 36.35 -42.78 5.79
C LYS A 10 36.57 -41.34 6.29
N TYR A 11 37.79 -40.81 6.18
CA TYR A 11 38.07 -39.42 6.54
C TYR A 11 37.37 -38.42 5.62
N VAL A 12 37.34 -38.68 4.31
CA VAL A 12 36.61 -37.82 3.35
C VAL A 12 35.13 -37.80 3.68
N VAL A 13 34.50 -38.97 3.91
CA VAL A 13 33.07 -39.04 4.27
C VAL A 13 32.78 -38.33 5.59
N PHE A 14 33.63 -38.50 6.60
CA PHE A 14 33.48 -37.81 7.88
C PHE A 14 33.61 -36.29 7.72
N LEU A 15 34.62 -35.83 6.97
CA LEU A 15 34.83 -34.41 6.71
C LEU A 15 33.66 -33.79 5.94
N THR A 16 33.09 -34.49 4.95
CA THR A 16 31.92 -34.00 4.22
C THR A 16 30.68 -33.93 5.12
N VAL A 17 30.46 -34.92 5.99
CA VAL A 17 29.34 -34.91 6.95
C VAL A 17 29.53 -33.78 7.96
N PHE A 18 30.76 -33.54 8.42
CA PHE A 18 31.09 -32.46 9.34
C PHE A 18 30.90 -31.06 8.71
N ILE A 19 31.34 -30.88 7.47
CA ILE A 19 31.12 -29.63 6.71
C ILE A 19 29.61 -29.40 6.49
N CYS A 20 28.85 -30.43 6.14
CA CYS A 20 27.40 -30.33 6.03
C CYS A 20 26.74 -29.94 7.37
N TYR A 21 27.21 -30.47 8.49
CA TYR A 21 26.74 -30.09 9.83
C TYR A 21 27.04 -28.62 10.17
N LEU A 22 28.22 -28.12 9.79
CA LEU A 22 28.55 -26.70 9.93
C LEU A 22 27.67 -25.80 9.06
N THR A 23 27.31 -26.22 7.84
CA THR A 23 26.37 -25.47 6.98
C THR A 23 24.91 -25.57 7.41
N LEU A 24 24.53 -26.61 8.17
CA LEU A 24 23.21 -26.77 8.79
C LEU A 24 23.01 -25.88 10.01
N SER A 25 24.06 -25.21 10.48
CA SER A 25 23.97 -24.04 11.36
C SER A 25 23.48 -22.85 10.51
N SER A 26 22.28 -22.97 9.96
CA SER A 26 21.63 -21.90 9.22
C SER A 26 21.59 -20.65 10.09
N TYR A 27 22.20 -19.56 9.61
CA TYR A 27 22.02 -18.23 10.16
C TYR A 27 20.52 -17.92 10.24
N SER A 28 19.97 -17.91 11.44
CA SER A 28 18.78 -17.11 11.68
C SER A 28 19.22 -15.66 11.53
N GLN A 29 18.65 -14.94 10.56
CA GLN A 29 18.82 -13.49 10.55
C GLN A 29 17.98 -12.96 11.72
N ASP A 30 18.63 -12.34 12.70
CA ASP A 30 17.91 -11.54 13.68
C ASP A 30 17.23 -10.40 12.91
N ILE A 31 15.91 -10.45 12.84
CA ILE A 31 15.12 -9.41 12.18
C ILE A 31 14.94 -8.29 13.21
N ASP A 32 15.83 -7.30 13.14
CA ASP A 32 15.71 -6.09 13.92
C ASP A 32 14.72 -5.12 13.24
N PHE A 33 13.72 -4.69 14.01
CA PHE A 33 12.75 -3.70 13.55
C PHE A 33 13.10 -2.32 14.11
N ARG A 34 13.21 -1.33 13.22
CA ARG A 34 13.21 0.08 13.63
C ARG A 34 11.75 0.54 13.78
N THR A 35 11.41 1.05 14.95
CA THR A 35 10.09 1.67 15.18
C THR A 35 10.11 3.13 14.76
N LEU A 36 9.17 3.52 13.91
CA LEU A 36 8.87 4.91 13.56
C LEU A 36 7.49 5.24 14.15
N SER A 37 7.47 5.86 15.34
CA SER A 37 6.26 6.19 16.09
C SER A 37 5.90 7.68 15.97
N VAL A 38 4.89 8.10 16.73
CA VAL A 38 4.56 9.50 17.00
C VAL A 38 5.78 10.29 17.53
N ASP A 39 6.67 9.68 18.31
CA ASP A 39 7.88 10.33 18.81
C ASP A 39 8.88 10.65 17.68
N ALA A 40 8.81 9.91 16.58
CA ALA A 40 9.60 10.16 15.38
C ALA A 40 8.94 11.18 14.42
N GLY A 41 7.72 11.64 14.71
CA GLY A 41 6.99 12.64 13.92
C GLY A 41 5.80 12.10 13.13
N LEU A 42 5.42 10.84 13.28
CA LEU A 42 4.19 10.29 12.68
C LEU A 42 2.94 10.94 13.30
N SER A 43 1.90 11.24 12.53
CA SER A 43 0.71 11.92 13.05
C SER A 43 -0.16 11.07 14.00
N ASN A 44 -0.15 9.73 13.85
CA ASN A 44 -0.92 8.83 14.71
C ASN A 44 -0.36 7.40 14.70
N PHE A 45 -0.62 6.64 15.76
CA PHE A 45 -0.22 5.23 15.89
C PHE A 45 -1.09 4.27 15.06
N VAL A 46 -2.32 4.67 14.69
CA VAL A 46 -3.21 3.89 13.81
C VAL A 46 -2.86 4.19 12.35
N VAL A 47 -2.12 3.26 11.75
CA VAL A 47 -1.78 3.27 10.32
C VAL A 47 -2.76 2.39 9.57
N ASN A 48 -3.50 2.97 8.62
CA ASN A 48 -4.50 2.27 7.82
C ASN A 48 -3.93 1.71 6.51
N ASP A 49 -2.97 2.42 5.91
CA ASP A 49 -2.37 2.00 4.63
C ASP A 49 -0.99 2.65 4.44
N ILE A 50 -0.16 2.01 3.62
CA ILE A 50 1.18 2.47 3.28
C ILE A 50 1.39 2.30 1.77
N ALA A 51 1.91 3.32 1.11
CA ALA A 51 2.28 3.27 -0.30
C ALA A 51 3.64 3.96 -0.53
N GLN A 52 4.38 3.54 -1.56
CA GLN A 52 5.59 4.21 -2.00
C GLN A 52 5.31 4.90 -3.34
N ASP A 53 5.81 6.14 -3.51
CA ASP A 53 5.78 6.81 -4.81
C ASP A 53 7.00 6.49 -5.67
N ASN A 54 6.97 6.90 -6.96
CA ASN A 54 8.05 6.60 -7.89
C ASN A 54 9.37 7.35 -7.58
N ASN A 55 9.34 8.30 -6.64
CA ASN A 55 10.54 9.00 -6.17
C ASN A 55 11.11 8.36 -4.89
N GLY A 56 10.47 7.29 -4.39
CA GLY A 56 10.92 6.55 -3.22
C GLY A 56 10.35 7.05 -1.89
N PHE A 57 9.51 8.10 -1.87
CA PHE A 57 8.89 8.58 -0.64
C PHE A 57 7.82 7.60 -0.17
N ILE A 58 7.74 7.40 1.15
CA ILE A 58 6.72 6.57 1.77
C ILE A 58 5.56 7.44 2.22
N TRP A 59 4.35 7.05 1.84
CA TRP A 59 3.09 7.70 2.16
C TRP A 59 2.31 6.81 3.11
N ILE A 60 1.89 7.37 4.24
CA ILE A 60 1.24 6.62 5.33
C ILE A 60 -0.09 7.29 5.65
N ALA A 61 -1.17 6.52 5.50
CA ALA A 61 -2.53 6.93 5.84
C ALA A 61 -2.82 6.64 7.30
N THR A 62 -3.38 7.61 7.99
CA THR A 62 -3.76 7.49 9.39
C THR A 62 -5.17 8.05 9.62
N GLU A 63 -5.66 7.98 10.86
CA GLU A 63 -6.89 8.68 11.26
C GLU A 63 -6.69 10.20 11.44
N TYR A 64 -5.43 10.66 11.52
CA TYR A 64 -5.06 12.06 11.76
C TYR A 64 -4.28 12.66 10.59
N GLY A 65 -4.57 12.22 9.37
CA GLY A 65 -4.03 12.80 8.14
C GLY A 65 -3.08 11.88 7.38
N LEU A 66 -2.53 12.44 6.30
CA LEU A 66 -1.56 11.79 5.43
C LEU A 66 -0.15 12.15 5.88
N ASN A 67 0.73 11.18 5.99
CA ASN A 67 2.13 11.42 6.32
C ASN A 67 3.00 11.08 5.11
N LYS A 68 3.97 11.94 4.83
CA LYS A 68 5.06 11.68 3.88
C LYS A 68 6.33 11.46 4.68
N TYR A 69 7.02 10.36 4.43
CA TYR A 69 8.31 10.04 5.02
C TYR A 69 9.39 10.03 3.94
N ASP A 70 10.47 10.77 4.19
CA ASP A 70 11.60 10.92 3.26
C ASP A 70 12.81 10.02 3.57
N GLY A 71 12.66 9.10 4.53
CA GLY A 71 13.75 8.27 5.04
C GLY A 71 14.39 8.80 6.33
N GLN A 72 14.09 10.05 6.71
CA GLN A 72 14.58 10.69 7.92
C GLN A 72 13.47 11.37 8.72
N ASN A 73 12.63 12.16 8.06
CA ASN A 73 11.63 13.03 8.67
C ASN A 73 10.23 12.75 8.10
N PHE A 74 9.23 13.06 8.92
CA PHE A 74 7.83 13.08 8.51
C PHE A 74 7.37 14.49 8.16
N LYS A 75 6.58 14.61 7.09
CA LYS A 75 5.73 15.76 6.80
C LYS A 75 4.27 15.34 6.90
N ILE A 76 3.50 16.08 7.70
CA ILE A 76 2.09 15.80 7.97
C ILE A 76 1.21 16.69 7.08
N TYR A 77 0.21 16.09 6.46
CA TYR A 77 -0.86 16.76 5.74
C TYR A 77 -2.19 16.45 6.45
N ASP A 78 -2.68 17.42 7.21
CA ASP A 78 -3.94 17.35 7.94
C ASP A 78 -4.90 18.48 7.52
N LYS A 79 -6.14 18.40 7.97
CA LYS A 79 -7.18 19.39 7.71
C LYS A 79 -6.92 20.74 8.39
N LEU A 80 -6.18 20.76 9.49
CA LEU A 80 -5.89 21.99 10.23
C LEU A 80 -5.00 22.92 9.39
N HIS A 81 -3.98 22.36 8.76
CA HIS A 81 -3.03 23.08 7.91
C HIS A 81 -3.46 23.09 6.42
N TYR A 82 -4.22 22.08 5.99
CA TYR A 82 -4.73 21.94 4.62
C TYR A 82 -6.26 21.78 4.63
N PRO A 83 -7.05 22.87 4.77
CA PRO A 83 -8.51 22.81 4.88
C PRO A 83 -9.22 22.09 3.73
N LYS A 84 -8.59 22.02 2.55
CA LYS A 84 -9.12 21.31 1.36
C LYS A 84 -9.04 19.78 1.44
N LEU A 85 -8.33 19.20 2.42
CA LEU A 85 -8.35 17.76 2.68
C LEU A 85 -9.74 17.28 3.18
N LEU A 86 -10.53 18.18 3.79
CA LEU A 86 -11.88 17.96 4.33
C LEU A 86 -12.03 16.90 5.45
N ASN A 87 -11.20 15.86 5.51
CA ASN A 87 -11.22 14.80 6.51
C ASN A 87 -9.83 14.16 6.70
N ASN A 88 -9.42 14.04 7.96
CA ASN A 88 -8.13 13.45 8.34
C ASN A 88 -8.13 11.92 8.29
N TRP A 89 -9.30 11.30 8.34
CA TRP A 89 -9.39 9.85 8.41
C TRP A 89 -9.26 9.23 7.02
N ILE A 90 -8.04 8.77 6.72
CA ILE A 90 -7.68 8.19 5.43
C ILE A 90 -7.60 6.67 5.60
N ASN A 91 -8.37 5.94 4.80
CA ASN A 91 -8.44 4.47 4.83
C ASN A 91 -7.43 3.83 3.88
N CYS A 92 -7.16 4.44 2.72
CA CYS A 92 -6.30 3.86 1.69
C CYS A 92 -5.61 4.92 0.83
N ILE A 93 -4.48 4.53 0.25
CA ILE A 93 -3.64 5.32 -0.64
C ILE A 93 -3.41 4.53 -1.93
N TYR A 94 -3.59 5.22 -3.05
CA TYR A 94 -3.12 4.76 -4.35
C TYR A 94 -2.24 5.83 -4.99
N VAL A 95 -1.01 5.48 -5.35
CA VAL A 95 -0.11 6.38 -6.07
C VAL A 95 -0.20 6.05 -7.56
N ASP A 96 -0.52 7.06 -8.38
CA ASP A 96 -0.57 6.89 -9.82
C ASP A 96 0.82 7.02 -10.48
N LYS A 97 0.90 6.66 -11.75
CA LYS A 97 2.13 6.72 -12.55
C LYS A 97 2.77 8.12 -12.66
N ASN A 98 2.03 9.18 -12.33
CA ASN A 98 2.49 10.57 -12.36
C ASN A 98 2.74 11.11 -10.94
N ASN A 99 2.86 10.25 -9.93
CA ASN A 99 3.00 10.59 -8.52
C ASN A 99 1.87 11.48 -7.97
N LYS A 100 0.67 11.42 -8.58
CA LYS A 100 -0.53 11.95 -7.91
C LYS A 100 -1.05 10.87 -6.96
N ILE A 101 -1.56 11.34 -5.84
CA ILE A 101 -1.93 10.47 -4.72
C ILE A 101 -3.42 10.50 -4.59
N TRP A 102 -4.03 9.34 -4.67
CA TRP A 102 -5.46 9.15 -4.53
C TRP A 102 -5.73 8.58 -3.15
N LEU A 103 -6.52 9.32 -2.37
CA LEU A 103 -6.84 9.01 -0.99
C LEU A 103 -8.30 8.60 -0.90
N GLY A 104 -8.55 7.42 -0.33
CA GLY A 104 -9.87 7.01 0.09
C GLY A 104 -10.09 7.41 1.54
N THR A 105 -11.13 8.19 1.80
CA THR A 105 -11.41 8.69 3.16
C THR A 105 -12.57 7.96 3.83
N ASN A 106 -12.63 8.07 5.15
CA ASN A 106 -13.76 7.64 5.95
C ASN A 106 -14.81 8.76 6.05
N GLY A 107 -15.43 9.13 4.92
CA GLY A 107 -16.62 10.00 4.91
C GLY A 107 -16.55 11.26 4.06
N SER A 108 -15.43 11.57 3.40
CA SER A 108 -15.32 12.69 2.45
C SER A 108 -15.18 12.27 0.98
N GLY A 109 -15.24 10.98 0.69
CA GLY A 109 -15.12 10.43 -0.64
C GLY A 109 -13.67 10.28 -1.09
N LEU A 110 -13.47 10.41 -2.40
CA LEU A 110 -12.18 10.25 -3.06
C LEU A 110 -11.48 11.61 -3.11
N ILE A 111 -10.21 11.66 -2.73
CA ILE A 111 -9.42 12.88 -2.80
C ILE A 111 -8.21 12.63 -3.69
N LYS A 112 -8.00 13.51 -4.67
CA LYS A 112 -6.76 13.58 -5.43
C LYS A 112 -5.87 14.62 -4.80
N PHE A 113 -4.67 14.22 -4.43
CA PHE A 113 -3.62 15.06 -3.88
C PHE A 113 -2.46 15.19 -4.87
N ASP A 114 -2.05 16.43 -5.11
CA ASP A 114 -0.87 16.78 -5.88
C ASP A 114 0.26 17.20 -4.94
N PRO A 115 1.28 16.36 -4.69
CA PRO A 115 2.34 16.69 -3.75
C PRO A 115 3.28 17.81 -4.24
N LEU A 116 3.32 18.11 -5.54
CA LEU A 116 4.13 19.21 -6.07
C LEU A 116 3.48 20.58 -5.83
N LEU A 117 2.16 20.63 -5.95
CA LEU A 117 1.36 21.86 -5.78
C LEU A 117 0.76 21.97 -4.38
N GLU A 118 0.92 20.94 -3.55
CA GLU A 118 0.25 20.76 -2.26
C GLU A 118 -1.26 21.03 -2.31
N SER A 119 -1.89 20.57 -3.40
CA SER A 119 -3.29 20.87 -3.68
C SER A 119 -4.15 19.61 -3.64
N PHE A 120 -5.39 19.79 -3.18
CA PHE A 120 -6.38 18.73 -3.00
C PHE A 120 -7.62 19.01 -3.85
N GLU A 121 -8.09 17.98 -4.55
CA GLU A 121 -9.34 17.97 -5.30
C GLU A 121 -10.23 16.83 -4.78
N VAL A 122 -11.46 17.15 -4.38
CA VAL A 122 -12.37 16.20 -3.72
C VAL A 122 -13.48 15.78 -4.69
N TYR A 123 -13.73 14.48 -4.74
CA TYR A 123 -14.82 13.85 -5.46
C TYR A 123 -15.73 13.11 -4.47
N SER A 124 -16.91 13.67 -4.21
CA SER A 124 -17.85 13.17 -3.20
C SER A 124 -19.29 13.12 -3.72
N SER A 125 -20.18 12.55 -2.92
CA SER A 125 -21.60 12.38 -3.26
C SER A 125 -22.41 13.66 -3.38
N HIS A 126 -21.92 14.77 -2.81
CA HIS A 126 -22.65 16.04 -2.75
C HIS A 126 -22.87 16.72 -4.11
N GLN A 127 -22.27 16.21 -5.19
CA GLN A 127 -22.45 16.75 -6.53
C GLN A 127 -23.83 16.46 -7.13
N ASN A 128 -24.70 15.67 -6.47
CA ASN A 128 -26.09 15.35 -6.87
C ASN A 128 -26.25 15.04 -8.38
N SER A 129 -25.21 14.47 -9.00
CA SER A 129 -25.22 14.04 -10.39
C SER A 129 -25.34 12.52 -10.43
N PRO A 130 -25.98 11.94 -11.47
CA PRO A 130 -26.04 10.49 -11.64
C PRO A 130 -24.63 9.85 -11.77
N ASP A 131 -23.65 10.66 -12.17
CA ASP A 131 -22.25 10.29 -12.35
C ASP A 131 -21.39 10.58 -11.09
N SER A 132 -22.00 10.85 -9.92
CA SER A 132 -21.28 11.09 -8.66
C SER A 132 -21.08 9.81 -7.84
N LEU A 133 -20.14 9.88 -6.89
CA LEU A 133 -19.92 8.83 -5.90
C LEU A 133 -21.16 8.70 -5.01
N LYS A 134 -21.66 7.48 -4.75
CA LYS A 134 -22.87 7.30 -3.91
C LYS A 134 -22.58 6.92 -2.46
N ASP A 135 -21.30 6.83 -2.10
CA ASP A 135 -20.82 6.46 -0.78
C ASP A 135 -19.46 7.10 -0.53
N ASN A 136 -19.39 7.96 0.48
CA ASN A 136 -18.17 8.71 0.79
C ASN A 136 -17.19 7.94 1.68
N VAL A 137 -17.52 6.70 2.08
CA VAL A 137 -16.62 5.81 2.81
C VAL A 137 -15.92 4.89 1.81
N ILE A 138 -14.70 5.28 1.42
CA ILE A 138 -13.87 4.48 0.52
C ILE A 138 -12.97 3.56 1.33
N LYS A 139 -13.02 2.26 1.03
CA LYS A 139 -12.27 1.22 1.73
C LYS A 139 -10.96 0.88 1.03
N ASP A 140 -10.95 0.86 -0.30
CA ASP A 140 -9.73 0.60 -1.07
C ASP A 140 -9.83 1.20 -2.48
N ILE A 141 -8.68 1.42 -3.10
CA ILE A 141 -8.53 1.97 -4.44
C ILE A 141 -7.49 1.15 -5.19
N CYS A 142 -7.82 0.72 -6.41
CA CYS A 142 -6.85 0.22 -7.38
C CYS A 142 -7.08 0.83 -8.75
N ALA A 143 -6.15 0.63 -9.69
CA ALA A 143 -6.31 1.07 -11.06
C ALA A 143 -6.42 -0.12 -12.02
N ASP A 144 -7.13 0.09 -13.14
CA ASP A 144 -7.04 -0.80 -14.31
C ASP A 144 -5.95 -0.36 -15.29
N ASP A 145 -5.66 -1.21 -16.28
CA ASP A 145 -4.68 -0.95 -17.34
C ASP A 145 -4.98 0.31 -18.18
N LYS A 146 -6.23 0.80 -18.11
CA LYS A 146 -6.66 2.03 -18.78
C LYS A 146 -6.57 3.24 -17.86
N ASN A 147 -5.91 3.11 -16.71
CA ASN A 147 -5.70 4.17 -15.72
C ASN A 147 -7.02 4.74 -15.15
N ASN A 148 -8.09 3.95 -15.13
CA ASN A 148 -9.28 4.27 -14.35
C ASN A 148 -9.13 3.71 -12.94
N LEU A 149 -9.75 4.36 -11.97
CA LEU A 149 -9.73 3.88 -10.59
C LEU A 149 -10.95 3.02 -10.31
N TRP A 150 -10.73 1.88 -9.67
CA TRP A 150 -11.74 1.05 -9.06
C TRP A 150 -11.76 1.32 -7.57
N ILE A 151 -12.93 1.69 -7.07
CA ILE A 151 -13.14 2.25 -5.74
C ILE A 151 -14.11 1.34 -5.01
N ALA A 152 -13.60 0.66 -4.00
CA ALA A 152 -14.42 -0.18 -3.14
C ALA A 152 -15.04 0.67 -2.03
N THR A 153 -16.36 0.61 -1.87
CA THR A 153 -17.10 1.24 -0.78
C THR A 153 -18.00 0.22 -0.09
N SER A 154 -18.64 0.61 1.02
CA SER A 154 -19.61 -0.23 1.72
C SER A 154 -20.84 -0.53 0.85
N ASN A 155 -21.22 0.41 0.00
CA ASN A 155 -22.38 0.33 -0.91
C ASN A 155 -22.08 -0.29 -2.28
N GLY A 156 -20.83 -0.68 -2.56
CA GLY A 156 -20.48 -1.41 -3.77
C GLY A 156 -19.17 -0.96 -4.41
N LEU A 157 -19.00 -1.36 -5.67
CA LEU A 157 -17.82 -1.04 -6.46
C LEU A 157 -18.14 0.08 -7.45
N PHE A 158 -17.29 1.10 -7.48
CA PHE A 158 -17.39 2.22 -8.40
C PHE A 158 -16.15 2.28 -9.29
N LYS A 159 -16.36 2.59 -10.55
CA LYS A 159 -15.27 2.91 -11.47
C LYS A 159 -15.24 4.40 -11.70
N PHE A 160 -14.10 5.04 -11.46
CA PHE A 160 -13.87 6.45 -11.68
C PHE A 160 -12.97 6.65 -12.90
N SER A 161 -13.50 7.34 -13.92
CA SER A 161 -12.73 7.78 -15.07
C SER A 161 -11.99 9.07 -14.72
N ILE A 162 -10.66 9.01 -14.65
CA ILE A 162 -9.83 10.18 -14.34
C ILE A 162 -9.96 11.25 -15.44
N ALA A 163 -10.06 10.83 -16.71
CA ALA A 163 -10.16 11.74 -17.85
C ALA A 163 -11.49 12.50 -17.87
N GLU A 164 -12.59 11.81 -17.57
CA GLU A 164 -13.94 12.40 -17.60
C GLU A 164 -14.36 12.98 -16.25
N LYS A 165 -13.65 12.64 -15.16
CA LYS A 165 -14.01 12.94 -13.76
C LYS A 165 -15.41 12.42 -13.38
N LYS A 166 -15.75 11.21 -13.84
CA LYS A 166 -17.08 10.60 -13.67
C LYS A 166 -17.01 9.26 -12.97
N PHE A 167 -18.00 8.98 -12.14
CA PHE A 167 -18.22 7.68 -11.52
C PHE A 167 -19.24 6.87 -12.31
N LYS A 168 -18.93 5.59 -12.50
CA LYS A 168 -19.87 4.59 -12.97
C LYS A 168 -20.04 3.52 -11.88
N THR A 169 -21.27 3.28 -11.49
CA THR A 169 -21.60 2.26 -10.47
C THR A 169 -21.56 0.87 -11.10
N PHE A 170 -20.89 -0.07 -10.43
CA PHE A 170 -20.87 -1.49 -10.77
C PHE A 170 -21.42 -2.27 -9.56
N ILE A 171 -22.74 -2.20 -9.34
CA ILE A 171 -23.41 -3.06 -8.35
C ILE A 171 -23.58 -4.44 -9.00
N ASN A 172 -23.06 -5.48 -8.35
CA ASN A 172 -23.48 -6.85 -8.64
C ASN A 172 -23.87 -7.51 -7.30
N GLU A 173 -25.15 -7.78 -7.10
CA GLU A 173 -25.67 -8.42 -5.89
C GLU A 173 -25.02 -9.79 -5.61
N LYS A 174 -24.42 -10.42 -6.63
CA LYS A 174 -23.75 -11.72 -6.50
C LYS A 174 -22.30 -11.68 -6.02
N ILE A 175 -21.64 -10.52 -6.01
CA ILE A 175 -20.17 -10.46 -5.89
C ILE A 175 -19.70 -9.40 -4.87
N LYS A 176 -20.25 -9.42 -3.66
CA LYS A 176 -19.75 -8.55 -2.57
C LYS A 176 -18.41 -9.01 -1.98
N ARG A 177 -18.07 -10.31 -2.02
CA ARG A 177 -16.85 -10.85 -1.39
C ARG A 177 -15.67 -11.08 -2.35
N THR A 178 -15.93 -11.56 -3.57
CA THR A 178 -14.84 -11.99 -4.48
C THR A 178 -14.04 -10.82 -5.04
N LEU A 179 -14.68 -9.67 -5.31
CA LEU A 179 -14.00 -8.50 -5.87
C LEU A 179 -13.13 -7.76 -4.84
N PHE A 180 -13.54 -7.72 -3.57
CA PHE A 180 -12.72 -7.17 -2.48
C PHE A 180 -11.39 -7.93 -2.36
N LEU A 181 -11.44 -9.27 -2.43
CA LEU A 181 -10.26 -10.13 -2.44
C LEU A 181 -9.38 -9.91 -3.68
N ILE A 182 -9.96 -9.73 -4.86
CA ILE A 182 -9.20 -9.46 -6.09
C ILE A 182 -8.46 -8.12 -5.99
N ILE A 183 -9.10 -7.07 -5.47
CA ILE A 183 -8.45 -5.76 -5.30
C ILE A 183 -7.27 -5.88 -4.34
N LEU A 184 -7.49 -6.52 -3.18
CA LEU A 184 -6.44 -6.81 -2.22
C LEU A 184 -5.27 -7.57 -2.90
N LEU A 185 -5.57 -8.65 -3.61
CA LEU A 185 -4.57 -9.49 -4.28
C LEU A 185 -3.81 -8.75 -5.38
N THR A 186 -4.47 -7.88 -6.15
CA THR A 186 -3.79 -7.06 -7.16
C THR A 186 -2.84 -6.03 -6.55
N LYS A 187 -3.19 -5.49 -5.38
CA LYS A 187 -2.33 -4.56 -4.62
C LYS A 187 -1.11 -5.26 -4.02
N TYR A 188 -1.27 -6.47 -3.48
CA TYR A 188 -0.16 -7.28 -2.95
C TYR A 188 0.76 -7.81 -4.05
N CYS A 189 0.21 -8.15 -5.23
CA CYS A 189 1.02 -8.67 -6.34
C CYS A 189 1.91 -7.59 -6.99
N SER A 190 1.49 -6.32 -6.97
CA SER A 190 2.33 -5.21 -7.43
C SER A 190 3.42 -4.82 -6.42
N THR A 191 3.18 -4.97 -5.11
CA THR A 191 4.19 -4.74 -4.07
C THR A 191 5.28 -5.82 -4.03
N LEU A 192 4.95 -7.08 -4.35
CA LEU A 192 5.92 -8.17 -4.38
C LEU A 192 6.95 -8.08 -5.52
N LYS A 193 6.71 -7.29 -6.57
CA LYS A 193 7.68 -7.07 -7.65
C LYS A 193 8.86 -6.18 -7.26
N VAL A 194 8.81 -5.51 -6.11
CA VAL A 194 9.88 -4.62 -5.63
C VAL A 194 10.92 -5.37 -4.76
N GLY A 195 10.70 -6.66 -4.46
CA GLY A 195 11.54 -7.44 -3.54
C GLY A 195 12.62 -8.35 -4.14
N PHE A 196 12.76 -8.42 -5.47
CA PHE A 196 13.79 -9.23 -6.13
C PHE A 196 14.36 -8.50 -7.34
N GLY A 197 15.38 -7.68 -7.11
CA GLY A 197 16.21 -7.02 -8.10
C GLY A 197 17.60 -6.81 -7.53
#